data_AF-A0A8I2FTZ4-F1
#
_entry.id   AF-A0A8I2FTZ4-F1
#
_cell.length_a   1.000
_cell.length_b   1.000
_cell.length_c   1.000
_cell.angle_alpha   90.00
_cell.angle_beta   90.00
_cell.angle_gamma   90.00
#
_symmetry.space_group_name_H-M   'P 1'
#
loop_
_entity.id
_entity.type
_entity.pdbx_description
1 polymer ?
#
loop_
_entity_poly.entity_id
_entity_poly.type
_entity_poly.pdbx_seq_one_letter_code
_entity_poly.pdbx_strand_id
1 'polypeptide(L)'
;MKFEPIKIPENIEHTYLSIKSLQGHGIKEGIEYTVVVSPLSYTKDKHDEVRRKISEINRSMCEQNKAYLLIVPGRLGSTNRDWGIQVDYRDVNGAAAIFEYGVDIAGRPEPLPDDTNLTGGVYGSHFLYMIQGGHDEDQKRFQTRMYGTQGTHFLTNLVSNNTIYGYISPTQDKIDQWFFSQSTANEPLSVLTFPKRVKIYADSINQTCSIIT
;
A
#
# COMPACT_ATOMS: atom_id res chain seq x y z
N MET A 1 3.94 19.62 -12.77
CA MET A 1 2.98 19.25 -13.84
C MET A 1 1.58 19.47 -13.27
N LYS A 2 0.65 20.02 -14.05
CA LYS A 2 -0.77 20.08 -13.66
C LYS A 2 -1.41 18.79 -14.13
N PHE A 3 -2.00 18.03 -13.21
CA PHE A 3 -2.80 16.85 -13.54
C PHE A 3 -4.24 17.28 -13.84
N GLU A 4 -4.94 16.50 -14.65
CA GLU A 4 -6.37 16.66 -14.92
C GLU A 4 -7.17 15.60 -14.16
N PRO A 5 -8.41 15.89 -13.72
CA PRO A 5 -9.25 14.89 -13.07
C PRO A 5 -9.47 13.64 -13.92
N ILE A 6 -9.43 12.46 -13.29
CA ILE A 6 -9.63 11.19 -14.00
C ILE A 6 -11.08 10.77 -13.87
N LYS A 7 -11.77 10.65 -15.00
CA LYS A 7 -13.15 10.17 -15.04
C LYS A 7 -13.20 8.64 -14.90
N ILE A 8 -13.79 8.16 -13.82
CA ILE A 8 -14.14 6.73 -13.64
C ILE A 8 -15.29 6.39 -14.60
N PRO A 9 -15.25 5.25 -15.32
CA PRO A 9 -16.33 4.84 -16.21
C PRO A 9 -17.65 4.60 -15.45
N GLU A 10 -18.77 4.84 -16.11
CA GLU A 10 -20.11 4.71 -15.51
C GLU A 10 -20.62 3.26 -15.53
N ASN A 11 -20.20 2.46 -16.50
CA ASN A 11 -20.61 1.06 -16.64
C ASN A 11 -19.53 0.14 -16.07
N ILE A 12 -19.58 -0.09 -14.76
CA ILE A 12 -18.62 -0.91 -14.01
C ILE A 12 -19.24 -2.29 -13.80
N GLU A 13 -18.57 -3.35 -14.26
CA GLU A 13 -19.05 -4.71 -14.01
C GLU A 13 -18.79 -5.10 -12.55
N HIS A 14 -17.59 -4.82 -12.05
CA HIS A 14 -17.19 -5.16 -10.71
C HIS A 14 -16.22 -4.13 -10.12
N THR A 15 -16.36 -3.84 -8.82
CA THR A 15 -15.45 -2.97 -8.08
C THR A 15 -14.79 -3.76 -6.96
N TYR A 16 -13.48 -3.99 -7.10
CA TYR A 16 -12.68 -4.72 -6.12
C TYR A 16 -12.25 -3.83 -4.95
N LEU A 17 -11.86 -2.58 -5.24
CA LEU A 17 -11.40 -1.64 -4.23
C LEU A 17 -11.87 -0.24 -4.59
N SER A 18 -12.29 0.53 -3.60
CA SER A 18 -12.53 1.96 -3.70
C SER A 18 -12.07 2.64 -2.42
N ILE A 19 -11.03 3.48 -2.51
CA ILE A 19 -10.46 4.22 -1.38
C ILE A 19 -10.40 5.72 -1.66
N LYS A 20 -10.24 6.50 -0.58
CA LYS A 20 -10.01 7.95 -0.66
C LYS A 20 -8.61 8.41 -0.28
N SER A 21 -7.84 7.59 0.42
CA SER A 21 -6.48 7.94 0.85
C SER A 21 -5.46 7.34 -0.12
N LEU A 22 -4.89 8.15 -1.00
CA LEU A 22 -3.90 7.69 -1.97
C LEU A 22 -2.79 8.71 -2.28
N GLN A 23 -1.71 8.19 -2.84
CA GLN A 23 -0.64 8.91 -3.51
C GLN A 23 -0.42 8.29 -4.88
N GLY A 24 -0.19 9.15 -5.87
CA GLY A 24 -0.09 8.75 -7.28
C GLY A 24 -1.30 9.24 -8.09
N HIS A 25 -1.09 9.37 -9.39
CA HIS A 25 -2.09 9.86 -10.32
C HIS A 25 -1.94 9.13 -11.66
N GLY A 26 -3.04 8.61 -12.22
CA GLY A 26 -3.04 7.96 -13.51
C GLY A 26 -3.94 6.72 -13.58
N ILE A 27 -3.90 6.06 -14.73
CA ILE A 27 -4.62 4.82 -14.99
C ILE A 27 -3.60 3.70 -15.22
N LYS A 28 -3.72 2.59 -14.48
CA LYS A 28 -2.97 1.36 -14.73
C LYS A 28 -3.91 0.33 -15.34
N GLU A 29 -3.51 -0.29 -16.44
CA GLU A 29 -4.35 -1.23 -17.17
C GLU A 29 -3.72 -2.62 -17.23
N GLY A 30 -4.54 -3.64 -17.48
CA GLY A 30 -4.07 -4.99 -17.77
C GLY A 30 -3.53 -5.72 -16.53
N ILE A 31 -3.96 -5.33 -15.33
CA ILE A 31 -3.50 -5.98 -14.10
C ILE A 31 -4.23 -7.30 -13.92
N GLU A 32 -3.48 -8.38 -13.81
CA GLU A 32 -4.00 -9.76 -13.72
C GLU A 32 -3.84 -10.35 -12.32
N TYR A 33 -2.84 -9.89 -11.57
CA TYR A 33 -2.42 -10.51 -10.33
C TYR A 33 -2.57 -9.55 -9.15
N THR A 34 -2.93 -10.11 -8.01
CA THR A 34 -2.85 -9.45 -6.71
C THR A 34 -2.15 -10.36 -5.71
N VAL A 35 -1.33 -9.77 -4.87
CA VAL A 35 -0.62 -10.39 -3.76
C VAL A 35 -1.24 -9.80 -2.50
N VAL A 36 -1.84 -10.64 -1.69
CA VAL A 36 -2.56 -10.21 -0.49
C VAL A 36 -1.95 -10.87 0.71
N VAL A 37 -1.52 -10.07 1.68
CA VAL A 37 -1.29 -10.54 3.04
C VAL A 37 -2.59 -10.33 3.82
N SER A 38 -3.20 -11.42 4.24
CA SER A 38 -4.48 -11.41 4.94
C SER A 38 -4.30 -10.95 6.39
N PRO A 39 -5.02 -9.91 6.83
CA PRO A 39 -5.03 -9.50 8.24
C PRO A 39 -5.63 -10.57 9.16
N LEU A 40 -6.39 -11.53 8.60
CA LEU A 40 -7.09 -12.57 9.37
C LEU A 40 -6.17 -13.70 9.84
N SER A 41 -5.04 -13.91 9.16
CA SER A 41 -4.14 -15.05 9.42
C SER A 41 -2.68 -14.63 9.60
N TYR A 42 -2.36 -13.35 9.41
CA TYR A 42 -1.03 -12.81 9.66
C TYR A 42 -0.78 -12.63 11.16
N THR A 43 0.38 -13.10 11.60
CA THR A 43 0.89 -12.94 12.97
C THR A 43 2.36 -12.54 12.91
N LYS A 44 2.88 -11.87 13.94
CA LYS A 44 4.27 -11.38 13.98
C LYS A 44 5.31 -12.49 13.86
N ASP A 45 4.96 -13.69 14.28
CA ASP A 45 5.72 -14.94 14.17
C ASP A 45 5.89 -15.38 12.69
N LYS A 46 4.99 -14.97 11.80
CA LYS A 46 5.08 -15.19 10.35
C LYS A 46 5.80 -14.04 9.61
N HIS A 47 6.25 -13.00 10.30
CA HIS A 47 6.85 -11.80 9.69
C HIS A 47 8.01 -12.13 8.73
N ASP A 48 8.98 -12.94 9.18
CA ASP A 48 10.15 -13.28 8.38
C ASP A 48 9.79 -14.14 7.16
N GLU A 49 8.79 -15.02 7.28
CA GLU A 49 8.26 -15.81 6.18
C GLU A 49 7.56 -14.94 5.14
N VAL A 50 6.66 -14.06 5.59
CA VAL A 50 5.90 -13.15 4.72
C VAL A 50 6.84 -12.21 3.98
N ARG A 51 7.79 -11.59 4.68
CA ARG A 51 8.81 -10.73 4.06
C ARG A 51 9.55 -11.45 2.94
N ARG A 52 10.01 -12.68 3.20
CA ARG A 52 10.72 -13.50 2.21
C ARG A 52 9.83 -13.80 1.01
N LYS A 53 8.58 -14.23 1.24
CA LYS A 53 7.61 -14.54 0.18
C LYS A 53 7.28 -13.33 -0.69
N ILE A 54 7.09 -12.14 -0.11
CA ILE A 54 6.87 -10.89 -0.86
C ILE A 54 8.02 -10.65 -1.84
N SER A 55 9.27 -10.72 -1.36
CA SER A 55 10.46 -10.51 -2.18
C SER A 55 10.61 -11.56 -3.30
N GLU A 56 10.36 -12.84 -2.99
CA GLU A 56 10.38 -13.95 -3.96
C GLU A 56 9.33 -13.78 -5.07
N ILE A 57 8.10 -13.40 -4.69
CA ILE A 57 7.01 -13.17 -5.64
C ILE A 57 7.30 -11.96 -6.51
N ASN A 58 7.75 -10.86 -5.91
CA ASN A 58 8.12 -9.66 -6.66
C ASN A 58 9.19 -9.98 -7.71
N ARG A 59 10.23 -10.72 -7.34
CA ARG A 59 11.27 -11.17 -8.30
C ARG A 59 10.68 -11.97 -9.44
N SER A 60 9.84 -12.96 -9.15
CA SER A 60 9.17 -13.80 -10.17
C SER A 60 8.25 -13.01 -11.09
N MET A 61 7.49 -12.04 -10.55
CA MET A 61 6.62 -11.15 -11.32
C MET A 61 7.44 -10.24 -12.25
N CYS A 62 8.53 -9.66 -11.74
CA CYS A 62 9.46 -8.85 -12.54
C CYS A 62 10.11 -9.66 -13.67
N GLU A 63 10.58 -10.88 -13.41
CA GLU A 63 11.16 -11.79 -14.42
C GLU A 63 10.16 -12.13 -15.52
N GLN A 64 8.87 -12.24 -15.19
CA GLN A 64 7.79 -12.49 -16.13
C GLN A 64 7.21 -11.24 -16.78
N ASN A 65 7.72 -10.04 -16.44
CA ASN A 65 7.16 -8.75 -16.86
C ASN A 65 5.66 -8.61 -16.53
N LYS A 66 5.26 -9.10 -15.35
CA LYS A 66 3.88 -9.07 -14.86
C LYS A 66 3.76 -8.03 -13.74
N ALA A 67 2.94 -7.03 -13.96
CA ALA A 67 2.58 -6.07 -12.92
C ALA A 67 1.49 -6.67 -12.01
N TYR A 68 1.52 -6.32 -10.73
CA TYR A 68 0.58 -6.85 -9.74
C TYR A 68 0.16 -5.79 -8.72
N LEU A 69 -0.92 -6.07 -8.00
CA LEU A 69 -1.35 -5.32 -6.82
C LEU A 69 -0.78 -5.93 -5.55
N LEU A 70 -0.36 -5.11 -4.59
CA LEU A 70 0.03 -5.57 -3.26
C LEU A 70 -0.93 -5.01 -2.22
N ILE A 71 -1.54 -5.88 -1.41
CA ILE A 71 -2.33 -5.48 -0.23
C ILE A 71 -1.68 -6.09 1.01
N VAL A 72 -1.40 -5.26 2.02
CA VAL A 72 -0.73 -5.69 3.25
C VAL A 72 -1.41 -5.10 4.49
N PRO A 73 -1.46 -5.82 5.63
CA PRO A 73 -1.93 -5.25 6.88
C PRO A 73 -0.83 -4.40 7.54
N GLY A 74 -1.24 -3.35 8.23
CA GLY A 74 -0.33 -2.46 8.94
C GLY A 74 0.61 -1.70 8.00
N ARG A 75 1.80 -1.38 8.52
CA ARG A 75 2.77 -0.48 7.87
C ARG A 75 3.81 -1.25 7.05
N LEU A 76 3.85 -1.02 5.74
CA LEU A 76 4.87 -1.56 4.86
C LEU A 76 6.19 -0.77 5.03
N GLY A 77 7.29 -1.49 5.24
CA GLY A 77 8.61 -0.90 5.50
C GLY A 77 8.92 -0.62 6.97
N SER A 78 7.99 -0.91 7.89
CA SER A 78 8.23 -0.79 9.34
C SER A 78 9.10 -1.93 9.86
N THR A 79 10.13 -1.60 10.64
CA THR A 79 10.93 -2.59 11.39
C THR A 79 10.21 -3.13 12.63
N ASN A 80 9.13 -2.46 13.07
CA ASN A 80 8.33 -2.90 14.20
C ASN A 80 7.34 -3.99 13.77
N ARG A 81 7.61 -5.22 14.21
CA ARG A 81 6.83 -6.44 13.89
C ARG A 81 5.44 -6.50 14.51
N ASP A 82 5.09 -5.60 15.43
CA ASP A 82 3.73 -5.55 16.00
C ASP A 82 2.77 -4.71 15.13
N TRP A 83 3.31 -3.84 14.25
CA TRP A 83 2.51 -2.88 13.47
C TRP A 83 2.80 -2.89 11.97
N GLY A 84 3.70 -3.75 11.48
CA GLY A 84 4.05 -3.75 10.06
C GLY A 84 4.91 -4.90 9.56
N ILE A 85 5.30 -4.76 8.29
CA ILE A 85 6.09 -5.73 7.53
C ILE A 85 7.31 -5.01 6.99
N GLN A 86 8.51 -5.43 7.41
CA GLN A 86 9.75 -4.80 6.97
C GLN A 86 10.07 -5.24 5.55
N VAL A 87 10.08 -4.32 4.59
CA VAL A 87 10.53 -4.56 3.21
C VAL A 87 11.27 -3.33 2.68
N ASP A 88 12.17 -3.54 1.72
CA ASP A 88 12.76 -2.46 0.93
C ASP A 88 11.96 -2.23 -0.36
N TYR A 89 12.15 -1.08 -1.01
CA TYR A 89 11.57 -0.83 -2.33
C TYR A 89 11.86 -1.95 -3.35
N ARG A 90 13.08 -2.51 -3.32
CA ARG A 90 13.51 -3.61 -4.22
C ARG A 90 12.68 -4.88 -4.05
N ASP A 91 12.06 -5.07 -2.89
CA ASP A 91 11.21 -6.22 -2.61
C ASP A 91 9.79 -6.06 -3.17
N VAL A 92 9.41 -4.87 -3.65
CA VAL A 92 8.06 -4.54 -4.14
C VAL A 92 8.05 -3.68 -5.42
N ASN A 93 9.18 -3.57 -6.11
CA ASN A 93 9.34 -2.67 -7.26
C ASN A 93 8.55 -3.09 -8.52
N GLY A 94 8.03 -4.32 -8.57
CA GLY A 94 7.13 -4.80 -9.62
C GLY A 94 5.65 -4.47 -9.38
N ALA A 95 5.30 -3.91 -8.23
CA ALA A 95 3.92 -3.56 -7.91
C ALA A 95 3.43 -2.35 -8.71
N ALA A 96 2.29 -2.51 -9.39
CA ALA A 96 1.58 -1.41 -10.05
C ALA A 96 0.89 -0.50 -9.03
N ALA A 97 0.38 -1.10 -7.95
CA ALA A 97 -0.12 -0.37 -6.79
C ALA A 97 0.08 -1.16 -5.50
N ILE A 98 0.21 -0.44 -4.40
CA ILE A 98 0.41 -0.96 -3.05
C ILE A 98 -0.65 -0.34 -2.14
N PHE A 99 -1.32 -1.16 -1.34
CA PHE A 99 -2.34 -0.73 -0.41
C PHE A 99 -2.08 -1.26 1.01
N GLU A 100 -1.99 -0.36 1.98
CA GLU A 100 -1.96 -0.69 3.39
C GLU A 100 -3.38 -0.81 3.92
N TYR A 101 -3.73 -1.95 4.51
CA TYR A 101 -5.00 -2.20 5.14
C TYR A 101 -4.94 -1.76 6.60
N GLY A 102 -5.84 -0.82 6.98
CA GLY A 102 -5.86 -0.06 8.23
C GLY A 102 -6.22 -0.84 9.49
N VAL A 103 -5.58 -1.97 9.69
CA VAL A 103 -5.61 -2.75 10.92
C VAL A 103 -4.17 -3.07 11.31
N ASP A 104 -3.91 -3.12 12.61
CA ASP A 104 -2.66 -3.67 13.12
C ASP A 104 -2.62 -5.20 12.93
N ILE A 105 -1.49 -5.79 13.29
CA ILE A 105 -1.25 -7.25 13.15
C ILE A 105 -2.16 -8.06 14.10
N ALA A 106 -2.72 -7.41 15.12
CA ALA A 106 -3.68 -8.00 16.04
C ALA A 106 -5.15 -7.76 15.61
N GLY A 107 -5.39 -7.22 14.42
CA GLY A 107 -6.72 -6.90 13.90
C GLY A 107 -7.40 -5.72 14.61
N ARG A 108 -6.66 -4.96 15.42
CA ARG A 108 -7.17 -3.75 16.06
C ARG A 108 -7.08 -2.61 15.04
N PRO A 109 -8.04 -1.67 15.05
CA PRO A 109 -7.82 -0.38 14.43
C PRO A 109 -6.52 0.19 15.00
N GLU A 110 -5.61 0.64 14.13
CA GLU A 110 -4.42 1.37 14.56
C GLU A 110 -4.88 2.51 15.50
N PRO A 111 -4.29 2.68 16.70
CA PRO A 111 -4.68 3.79 17.56
C PRO A 111 -4.39 5.11 16.83
N LEU A 112 -5.44 5.88 16.60
CA LEU A 112 -5.34 7.25 16.05
C LEU A 112 -4.45 8.08 16.99
N PRO A 113 -3.45 8.82 16.48
CA PRO A 113 -2.88 9.92 17.25
C PRO A 113 -4.00 10.94 17.52
N ASP A 114 -4.11 11.40 18.76
CA ASP A 114 -5.15 12.33 19.23
C ASP A 114 -5.29 13.58 18.35
N ASP A 115 -6.55 14.07 18.29
CA ASP A 115 -7.01 15.32 17.66
C ASP A 115 -6.06 16.50 17.92
N THR A 116 -5.09 16.69 17.03
CA THR A 116 -4.35 17.95 16.95
C THR A 116 -4.35 18.41 15.51
N ASN A 117 -5.07 19.51 15.30
CA ASN A 117 -5.25 20.26 14.08
C ASN A 117 -3.96 20.35 13.23
N LEU A 118 -3.80 19.45 12.26
CA LEU A 118 -2.81 19.55 11.21
C LEU A 118 -3.54 19.54 9.88
N THR A 119 -3.36 20.61 9.12
CA THR A 119 -4.01 20.92 7.83
C THR A 119 -3.49 20.08 6.66
N GLY A 120 -3.04 18.86 6.93
CA GLY A 120 -2.74 17.82 5.95
C GLY A 120 -3.43 16.54 6.40
N GLY A 121 -4.34 16.01 5.58
CA GLY A 121 -5.29 14.95 5.95
C GLY A 121 -4.72 13.84 6.85
N VAL A 122 -5.60 13.38 7.76
CA VAL A 122 -5.40 12.52 8.96
C VAL A 122 -4.61 11.20 8.76
N TYR A 123 -4.16 10.87 7.56
CA TYR A 123 -3.43 9.63 7.28
C TYR A 123 -2.17 9.89 6.46
N GLY A 124 -1.31 10.77 7.00
CA GLY A 124 0.11 10.62 6.77
C GLY A 124 0.57 9.36 7.51
N SER A 125 0.76 8.27 6.78
CA SER A 125 1.56 7.14 7.25
C SER A 125 2.84 7.66 7.91
N HIS A 126 3.46 6.89 8.81
CA HIS A 126 4.72 7.26 9.49
C HIS A 126 5.79 7.88 8.54
N PHE A 127 5.67 7.55 7.26
CA PHE A 127 6.22 8.18 6.08
C PHE A 127 6.09 9.73 5.94
N LEU A 128 4.88 10.30 6.03
CA LEU A 128 4.60 11.75 6.00
C LEU A 128 5.03 12.43 7.30
N TYR A 129 4.94 11.73 8.43
CA TYR A 129 5.51 12.16 9.71
C TYR A 129 7.04 12.34 9.67
N MET A 130 7.76 11.48 8.93
CA MET A 130 9.19 11.65 8.67
C MET A 130 9.53 12.84 7.75
N ILE A 131 8.57 13.32 6.96
CA ILE A 131 8.72 14.47 6.06
C ILE A 131 8.32 15.79 6.76
N GLN A 132 7.34 15.77 7.65
CA GLN A 132 6.77 16.97 8.28
C GLN A 132 7.33 17.31 9.68
N GLY A 133 8.33 16.59 10.19
CA GLY A 133 9.10 17.04 11.37
C GLY A 133 8.37 16.90 12.71
N GLY A 134 7.85 15.71 13.03
CA GLY A 134 7.26 15.43 14.35
C GLY A 134 8.26 14.87 15.38
N HIS A 135 8.36 15.56 16.53
CA HIS A 135 8.95 15.19 17.83
C HIS A 135 10.27 14.39 17.83
N ASP A 136 11.34 15.01 17.32
CA ASP A 136 12.73 14.93 17.85
C ASP A 136 13.65 15.63 16.85
N GLU A 137 13.58 16.97 16.81
CA GLU A 137 14.10 17.73 15.68
C GLU A 137 15.62 17.99 15.67
N ASP A 138 16.38 17.86 16.76
CA ASP A 138 17.78 18.30 16.72
C ASP A 138 18.80 17.22 16.34
N GLN A 139 18.57 15.94 16.70
CA GLN A 139 19.50 14.85 16.34
C GLN A 139 19.27 14.31 14.93
N LYS A 140 18.01 14.25 14.46
CA LYS A 140 17.67 13.67 13.15
C LYS A 140 18.01 14.60 11.98
N ARG A 141 17.95 15.92 12.16
CA ARG A 141 18.34 16.90 11.13
C ARG A 141 19.78 16.73 10.64
N PHE A 142 20.68 16.24 11.50
CA PHE A 142 22.09 16.03 11.14
C PHE A 142 22.33 14.76 10.30
N GLN A 143 21.61 13.67 10.57
CA GLN A 143 21.69 12.44 9.77
C GLN A 143 20.92 12.54 8.44
N THR A 144 19.74 13.17 8.44
CA THR A 144 18.88 13.30 7.25
C THR A 144 19.53 14.11 6.13
N ARG A 145 20.41 15.08 6.45
CA ARG A 145 21.16 15.85 5.46
C ARG A 145 22.33 15.09 4.81
N MET A 146 22.82 14.02 5.43
CA MET A 146 24.03 13.30 5.00
C MET A 146 23.74 12.02 4.20
N TYR A 147 22.63 11.32 4.46
CA TYR A 147 22.40 9.97 3.88
C TYR A 147 21.02 9.71 3.27
N GLY A 148 20.03 10.61 3.43
CA GLY A 148 18.64 10.30 3.07
C GLY A 148 18.01 9.25 4.00
N THR A 149 16.69 9.25 4.14
CA THR A 149 15.99 8.19 4.89
C THR A 149 15.54 7.09 3.94
N GLN A 150 15.35 5.86 4.43
CA GLN A 150 14.72 4.78 3.64
C GLN A 150 13.36 5.22 3.07
N GLY A 151 12.61 6.04 3.83
CA GLY A 151 11.38 6.64 3.36
C GLY A 151 11.60 7.55 2.15
N THR A 152 12.60 8.43 2.18
CA THR A 152 12.91 9.31 1.04
C THR A 152 13.23 8.52 -0.23
N HIS A 153 14.00 7.43 -0.13
CA HIS A 153 14.31 6.56 -1.28
C HIS A 153 13.08 5.81 -1.80
N PHE A 154 12.22 5.30 -0.92
CA PHE A 154 10.97 4.66 -1.30
C PHE A 154 10.05 5.65 -2.05
N LEU A 155 9.95 6.89 -1.59
CA LEU A 155 9.16 7.93 -2.27
C LEU A 155 9.71 8.32 -3.62
N THR A 156 11.02 8.56 -3.70
CA THR A 156 11.65 8.91 -4.97
C THR A 156 11.34 7.82 -5.99
N ASN A 157 11.40 6.55 -5.58
CA ASN A 157 11.05 5.44 -6.44
C ASN A 157 9.54 5.31 -6.71
N LEU A 158 8.66 5.59 -5.74
CA LEU A 158 7.20 5.63 -5.93
C LEU A 158 6.81 6.68 -6.99
N VAL A 159 7.35 7.89 -6.82
CA VAL A 159 7.13 9.04 -7.70
C VAL A 159 7.78 8.82 -9.08
N SER A 160 8.96 8.19 -9.15
CA SER A 160 9.66 7.96 -10.42
C SER A 160 9.12 6.77 -11.21
N ASN A 161 8.64 5.72 -10.54
CA ASN A 161 8.19 4.47 -11.17
C ASN A 161 6.66 4.39 -11.31
N ASN A 162 5.95 5.49 -11.02
CA ASN A 162 4.51 5.62 -11.21
C ASN A 162 3.71 4.52 -10.48
N THR A 163 4.17 4.08 -9.31
CA THR A 163 3.43 3.12 -8.47
C THR A 163 2.37 3.90 -7.69
N ILE A 164 1.14 3.39 -7.67
CA ILE A 164 0.06 3.98 -6.86
C ILE A 164 0.19 3.45 -5.43
N TYR A 165 0.12 4.33 -4.44
CA TYR A 165 0.12 3.95 -3.03
C TYR A 165 -1.21 4.34 -2.40
N GLY A 166 -1.79 3.51 -1.55
CA GLY A 166 -3.03 3.84 -0.89
C GLY A 166 -3.18 3.24 0.49
N TYR A 167 -4.10 3.79 1.26
CA TYR A 167 -4.50 3.29 2.56
C TYR A 167 -5.98 2.93 2.51
N ILE A 168 -6.30 1.73 2.97
CA ILE A 168 -7.65 1.18 3.03
C ILE A 168 -8.15 1.33 4.47
N SER A 169 -9.08 2.24 4.68
CA SER A 169 -9.82 2.39 5.93
C SER A 169 -10.95 1.35 6.00
N PRO A 170 -10.87 0.34 6.89
CA PRO A 170 -11.84 -0.76 6.92
C PRO A 170 -13.30 -0.32 7.15
N THR A 171 -13.50 0.85 7.75
CA THR A 171 -14.83 1.39 8.10
C THR A 171 -15.41 2.34 7.07
N GLN A 172 -14.58 2.86 6.14
CA GLN A 172 -14.98 3.92 5.20
C GLN A 172 -14.83 3.51 3.74
N ASP A 173 -13.85 2.65 3.46
CA ASP A 173 -13.50 2.25 2.11
C ASP A 173 -14.16 0.92 1.74
N LYS A 174 -14.36 0.71 0.43
CA LYS A 174 -14.91 -0.54 -0.09
C LYS A 174 -13.76 -1.44 -0.50
N ILE A 175 -13.66 -2.61 0.11
CA ILE A 175 -12.78 -3.71 -0.32
C ILE A 175 -13.61 -4.97 -0.54
N ASP A 176 -13.36 -5.66 -1.65
CA ASP A 176 -14.01 -6.92 -1.96
C ASP A 176 -13.43 -8.07 -1.12
N GLN A 177 -14.31 -8.89 -0.53
CA GLN A 177 -13.90 -10.05 0.27
C GLN A 177 -13.15 -11.11 -0.55
N TRP A 178 -13.27 -11.09 -1.87
CA TRP A 178 -12.52 -11.95 -2.79
C TRP A 178 -11.00 -11.88 -2.56
N PHE A 179 -10.46 -10.72 -2.16
CA PHE A 179 -9.04 -10.58 -1.81
C PHE A 179 -8.59 -11.51 -0.68
N PHE A 180 -9.50 -11.94 0.18
CA PHE A 180 -9.22 -12.82 1.31
C PHE A 180 -9.76 -14.25 1.11
N SER A 181 -10.27 -14.57 -0.09
CA SER A 181 -10.95 -15.84 -0.38
C SER A 181 -10.06 -17.09 -0.25
N GLN A 182 -8.75 -16.96 -0.48
CA GLN A 182 -7.77 -18.05 -0.36
C GLN A 182 -6.96 -17.98 0.93
N SER A 183 -7.32 -17.10 1.87
CA SER A 183 -6.62 -16.99 3.15
C SER A 183 -6.84 -18.26 3.97
N THR A 184 -5.77 -19.02 4.24
CA THR A 184 -5.80 -20.14 5.18
C THR A 184 -5.18 -19.75 6.52
N ALA A 185 -5.52 -20.48 7.59
CA ALA A 185 -5.00 -20.18 8.93
C ALA A 185 -3.46 -20.24 9.00
N ASN A 186 -2.82 -21.08 8.16
CA ASN A 186 -1.36 -21.24 8.15
C ASN A 186 -0.65 -20.38 7.11
N GLU A 187 -1.30 -20.02 5.99
CA GLU A 187 -0.67 -19.22 4.94
C GLU A 187 -1.32 -17.83 4.84
N PRO A 188 -0.67 -16.78 5.39
CA PRO A 188 -1.22 -15.44 5.39
C PRO A 188 -1.05 -14.71 4.07
N LEU A 189 -0.16 -15.18 3.20
CA LEU A 189 0.11 -14.57 1.91
C LEU A 189 -0.50 -15.44 0.80
N SER A 190 -1.32 -14.83 -0.05
CA SER A 190 -1.91 -15.47 -1.23
C SER A 190 -1.61 -14.67 -2.50
N VAL A 191 -1.39 -15.38 -3.62
CA VAL A 191 -1.34 -14.78 -4.96
C VAL A 191 -2.62 -15.15 -5.68
N LEU A 192 -3.45 -14.15 -5.98
CA LEU A 192 -4.72 -14.35 -6.68
C LEU A 192 -4.61 -13.85 -8.11
N THR A 193 -5.36 -14.49 -9.00
CA THR A 193 -5.54 -14.05 -10.38
C THR A 193 -6.95 -13.50 -10.52
N PHE A 194 -7.09 -12.26 -10.97
CA PHE A 194 -8.39 -11.66 -11.20
C PHE A 194 -9.16 -12.47 -12.27
N PRO A 195 -10.49 -12.67 -12.09
CA PRO A 195 -11.33 -13.31 -13.11
C PRO A 195 -11.27 -12.60 -14.47
N LYS A 196 -11.07 -11.28 -14.46
CA LYS A 196 -10.88 -10.42 -15.64
C LYS A 196 -9.77 -9.42 -15.34
N ARG A 197 -9.00 -9.03 -16.36
CA ARG A 197 -7.98 -7.97 -16.25
C ARG A 197 -8.62 -6.70 -15.70
N VAL A 198 -8.04 -6.16 -14.63
CA VAL A 198 -8.56 -4.96 -13.96
C VAL A 198 -7.81 -3.71 -14.40
N LYS A 199 -8.45 -2.56 -14.19
CA LYS A 199 -7.86 -1.24 -14.30
C LYS A 199 -7.88 -0.55 -12.95
N ILE A 200 -6.80 0.18 -12.65
CA ILE A 200 -6.66 1.03 -11.47
C ILE A 200 -6.78 2.47 -11.92
N TYR A 201 -7.78 3.17 -11.40
CA TYR A 201 -7.98 4.60 -11.62
C TYR A 201 -7.56 5.32 -10.35
N ALA A 202 -6.47 6.09 -10.38
CA ALA A 202 -5.99 6.86 -9.24
C ALA A 202 -6.05 8.36 -9.57
N ASP A 203 -6.99 9.06 -8.96
CA ASP A 203 -7.19 10.49 -9.09
C ASP A 203 -6.74 11.21 -7.82
N SER A 204 -5.51 11.74 -7.84
CA SER A 204 -4.98 12.56 -6.76
C SER A 204 -5.69 13.91 -6.55
N ILE A 205 -6.47 14.39 -7.53
CA ILE A 205 -7.17 15.69 -7.43
C ILE A 205 -8.46 15.51 -6.65
N ASN A 206 -9.25 14.50 -7.02
CA ASN A 206 -10.50 14.18 -6.33
C ASN A 206 -10.29 13.25 -5.13
N GLN A 207 -9.07 12.80 -4.88
CA GLN A 207 -8.72 11.86 -3.81
C GLN A 207 -9.59 10.59 -3.91
N THR A 208 -9.58 9.96 -5.08
CA THR A 208 -10.28 8.70 -5.33
C THR A 208 -9.35 7.70 -5.99
N CYS A 209 -9.39 6.45 -5.53
CA CYS A 209 -8.74 5.33 -6.22
C CYS A 209 -9.70 4.15 -6.30
N SER A 210 -9.91 3.63 -7.51
CA SER A 210 -10.80 2.50 -7.76
C SER A 210 -10.15 1.42 -8.61
N ILE A 211 -10.37 0.16 -8.22
CA ILE A 211 -9.93 -1.02 -8.95
C ILE A 211 -11.16 -1.71 -9.50
N ILE A 212 -11.29 -1.70 -10.83
CA ILE A 212 -12.53 -2.09 -11.51
C ILE A 212 -12.26 -2.95 -12.74
N THR A 213 -13.29 -3.69 -13.16
CA THR A 213 -13.39 -4.39 -14.46
C THR A 213 -14.47 -3.78 -15.32
#